data_AF-A0A081RVU9-F1
#
_entry.id   AF-A0A081RVU9-F1
#
_cell.length_a   1.000
_cell.length_b   1.000
_cell.length_c   1.000
_cell.angle_alpha   90.00
_cell.angle_beta   90.00
_cell.angle_gamma   90.00
#
_symmetry.space_group_name_H-M   'P 1'
#
loop_
_entity.id
_entity.type
_entity.pdbx_description
1 polymer ?
#
loop_
_entity_poly.entity_id
_entity_poly.type
_entity_poly.pdbx_seq_one_letter_code
_entity_poly.pdbx_strand_id
1 'polypeptide(L)'
;MAKNEFLTFGMAEGANVLSNDEYAALAARVNGFSAGVAKSRELNKAWRQSSIITHILADFIAKESGNDVLDNGNIDALKSNLALAIKNALPEVRDATLTEKGIIQLSNATDSTSERLAATPRAVKYAYDLANTANNNANTKLAKSQNGADIPDKNAFVKNLGFQGPAPGQPASAAQASCPAATGSQ
;
A
#
# COMPACT_ATOMS: atom_id res chain seq x y z
N MET A 1 -20.46 13.16 28.67
CA MET A 1 -19.00 13.12 28.42
C MET A 1 -18.42 12.10 29.35
N ALA A 2 -17.45 11.29 28.89
CA ALA A 2 -16.76 10.33 29.73
C ALA A 2 -16.07 11.05 30.91
N LYS A 3 -16.06 10.40 32.07
CA LYS A 3 -15.49 10.93 33.32
C LYS A 3 -14.01 10.58 33.43
N ASN A 4 -13.20 11.54 33.85
CA ASN A 4 -11.81 11.33 34.27
C ASN A 4 -11.72 11.49 35.80
N GLU A 5 -11.34 10.44 36.53
CA GLU A 5 -11.16 10.47 37.99
C GLU A 5 -9.72 10.73 38.44
N PHE A 6 -8.75 10.75 37.52
CA PHE A 6 -7.36 11.08 37.84
C PHE A 6 -7.20 12.59 37.95
N LEU A 7 -7.21 13.11 39.18
CA LEU A 7 -7.19 14.55 39.46
C LEU A 7 -5.77 15.11 39.58
N THR A 8 -5.61 16.37 39.17
CA THR A 8 -4.37 17.11 39.39
C THR A 8 -4.18 17.47 40.87
N PHE A 9 -2.94 17.48 41.35
CA PHE A 9 -2.60 17.84 42.72
C PHE A 9 -1.97 19.25 42.81
N GLY A 10 -2.50 20.06 43.72
CA GLY A 10 -1.89 21.32 44.15
C GLY A 10 -1.87 22.42 43.09
N MET A 11 -2.86 22.53 42.20
CA MET A 11 -2.88 23.54 41.12
C MET A 11 -3.31 24.95 41.53
N ALA A 12 -3.79 25.14 42.76
CA ALA A 12 -4.29 26.43 43.23
C ALA A 12 -3.20 27.52 43.28
N GLU A 13 -3.62 28.77 43.12
CA GLU A 13 -2.77 29.93 43.40
C GLU A 13 -2.28 29.88 44.86
N GLY A 14 -1.01 30.20 45.08
CA GLY A 14 -0.36 30.11 46.40
C GLY A 14 -0.10 28.69 46.91
N ALA A 15 -0.35 27.65 46.10
CA ALA A 15 -0.05 26.28 46.51
C ALA A 15 1.45 26.10 46.84
N ASN A 16 1.72 25.44 47.96
CA ASN A 16 3.05 25.25 48.53
C ASN A 16 3.92 24.33 47.65
N VAL A 17 4.50 24.87 46.59
CA VAL A 17 5.45 24.19 45.69
C VAL A 17 6.65 25.06 45.37
N LEU A 18 7.73 24.42 44.92
CA LEU A 18 8.88 25.09 44.35
C LEU A 18 8.56 25.76 43.01
N SER A 19 9.26 26.87 42.73
CA SER A 19 9.37 27.41 41.38
C SER A 19 10.06 26.41 40.45
N ASN A 20 10.01 26.67 39.14
CA ASN A 20 10.69 25.79 38.18
C ASN A 20 12.21 25.84 38.37
N ASP A 21 12.77 27.02 38.64
CA ASP A 21 14.21 27.21 38.83
C ASP A 21 14.70 26.55 40.12
N GLU A 22 13.95 26.71 41.23
CA GLU A 22 14.27 26.06 42.51
C GLU A 22 14.22 24.53 42.39
N TYR A 23 13.25 23.99 41.66
CA TYR A 23 13.14 22.54 41.45
C TYR A 23 14.22 22.01 40.51
N ALA A 24 14.58 22.76 39.47
CA ALA A 24 15.66 22.38 38.57
C ALA A 24 17.00 22.25 39.31
N ALA A 25 17.26 23.16 40.26
CA ALA A 25 18.45 23.18 41.12
C ALA A 25 18.42 22.20 42.31
N LEU A 26 17.27 21.59 42.62
CA LEU A 26 17.12 20.68 43.76
C LEU A 26 17.93 19.39 43.53
N ALA A 27 18.93 19.13 44.37
CA ALA A 27 19.75 17.92 44.29
C ALA A 27 18.93 16.62 44.41
N ALA A 28 17.88 16.63 45.23
CA ALA A 28 16.98 15.49 45.41
C ALA A 28 16.16 15.14 44.14
N ARG A 29 16.04 16.03 43.15
CA ARG A 29 15.41 15.73 41.86
C ARG A 29 16.17 14.62 41.11
N VAL A 30 17.50 14.59 41.27
CA VAL A 30 18.37 13.61 40.60
C VAL A 30 18.63 12.40 41.49
N ASN A 31 18.98 12.64 42.76
CA ASN A 31 19.44 11.58 43.66
C ASN A 31 18.29 10.95 44.48
N GLY A 32 17.06 11.47 44.37
CA GLY A 32 15.98 11.17 45.29
C GLY A 32 16.19 11.80 46.68
N PHE A 33 15.20 11.66 47.55
CA PHE A 33 15.33 12.07 48.95
C PHE A 33 16.10 11.01 49.74
N SER A 34 17.17 11.42 50.41
CA SER A 34 17.88 10.59 51.38
C SER A 34 17.08 10.44 52.69
N ALA A 35 17.50 9.51 53.55
CA ALA A 35 16.91 9.36 54.88
C ALA A 35 16.97 10.69 55.66
N GLY A 36 15.82 11.15 56.16
CA GLY A 36 15.67 12.46 56.79
C GLY A 36 14.30 13.07 56.50
N VAL A 37 14.19 14.40 56.67
CA VAL A 37 12.95 15.14 56.44
C VAL A 37 12.94 15.74 55.04
N ALA A 38 12.01 15.31 54.18
CA ALA A 38 11.73 15.97 52.91
C ALA A 38 10.80 17.16 53.13
N LYS A 39 11.12 18.33 52.56
CA LYS A 39 10.24 19.50 52.72
C LYS A 39 8.98 19.27 51.90
N SER A 40 7.81 19.54 52.48
CA SER A 40 6.51 19.37 51.80
C SER A 40 6.44 20.13 50.47
N ARG A 41 7.06 21.31 50.38
CA ARG A 41 7.17 22.11 49.17
C ARG A 41 7.89 21.41 48.01
N GLU A 42 8.89 20.58 48.34
CA GLU A 42 9.68 19.82 47.37
C GLU A 42 8.88 18.60 46.87
N LEU A 43 8.23 17.88 47.79
CA LEU A 43 7.35 16.74 47.45
C LEU A 43 6.14 17.17 46.63
N ASN A 44 5.48 18.26 47.02
CA ASN A 44 4.32 18.80 46.31
C ASN A 44 4.65 19.17 44.87
N LYS A 45 5.89 19.61 44.58
CA LYS A 45 6.32 19.91 43.21
C LYS A 45 6.39 18.64 42.37
N ALA A 46 6.97 17.56 42.89
CA ALA A 46 7.01 16.27 42.22
C ALA A 46 5.60 15.71 42.01
N TRP A 47 4.75 15.69 43.05
CA TRP A 47 3.37 15.23 42.96
C TRP A 47 2.53 16.05 41.98
N ARG A 48 2.71 17.37 41.93
CA ARG A 48 2.05 18.23 40.94
C ARG A 48 2.49 17.84 39.52
N GLN A 49 3.78 17.72 39.25
CA GLN A 49 4.25 17.35 37.90
C GLN A 49 3.71 15.99 37.46
N SER A 50 3.75 14.97 38.33
CA SER A 50 3.23 13.64 38.04
C SER A 50 1.71 13.61 37.83
N SER A 51 0.95 14.28 38.71
CA SER A 51 -0.52 14.30 38.63
C SER A 51 -1.04 15.08 37.41
N ILE A 52 -0.34 16.14 36.96
CA ILE A 52 -0.69 16.85 35.72
C ILE A 52 -0.59 15.91 34.52
N ILE A 53 0.53 15.19 34.37
CA ILE A 53 0.70 14.24 33.25
C ILE A 53 -0.34 13.13 33.31
N THR A 54 -0.58 12.59 34.51
CA THR A 54 -1.60 11.55 34.72
C THR A 54 -2.99 12.04 34.33
N HIS A 55 -3.38 13.25 34.76
CA HIS A 55 -4.66 13.86 34.41
C HIS A 55 -4.81 14.08 32.90
N ILE A 56 -3.78 14.62 32.22
CA ILE A 56 -3.80 14.85 30.77
C ILE A 56 -3.96 13.53 30.00
N LEU A 57 -3.23 12.49 30.40
CA LEU A 57 -3.34 11.18 29.76
C LEU A 57 -4.72 10.57 30.00
N ALA A 58 -5.24 10.63 31.23
CA ALA A 58 -6.56 10.10 31.55
C ALA A 58 -7.69 10.88 30.85
N ASP A 59 -7.54 12.20 30.68
CA ASP A 59 -8.47 13.04 29.93
C ASP A 59 -8.47 12.68 28.44
N PHE A 60 -7.28 12.51 27.85
CA PHE A 60 -7.13 11.99 26.49
C PHE A 60 -7.83 10.64 26.33
N ILE A 61 -7.60 9.71 27.26
CA ILE A 61 -8.24 8.39 27.23
C ILE A 61 -9.76 8.53 27.29
N ALA A 62 -10.29 9.31 28.23
CA ALA A 62 -11.73 9.46 28.41
C ALA A 62 -12.38 10.07 27.16
N LYS A 63 -11.77 11.13 26.62
CA LYS A 63 -12.26 11.85 25.45
C LYS A 63 -12.26 10.97 24.19
N GLU A 64 -11.15 10.31 23.89
CA GLU A 64 -10.98 9.58 22.63
C GLU A 64 -11.60 8.18 22.68
N SER A 65 -11.62 7.52 23.86
CA SER A 65 -12.28 6.21 24.01
C SER A 65 -13.80 6.31 24.17
N GLY A 66 -14.31 7.45 24.67
CA GLY A 66 -15.71 7.63 25.04
C GLY A 66 -16.12 6.92 26.33
N ASN A 67 -15.19 6.26 27.03
CA ASN A 67 -15.43 5.52 28.26
C ASN A 67 -14.86 6.23 29.48
N ASP A 68 -15.50 6.03 30.64
CA ASP A 68 -15.01 6.55 31.91
C ASP A 68 -13.63 5.96 32.26
N VAL A 69 -12.78 6.80 32.84
CA VAL A 69 -11.43 6.47 33.32
C VAL A 69 -11.43 6.62 34.84
N LEU A 70 -11.66 5.48 35.52
CA LEU A 70 -11.88 5.39 36.96
C LEU A 70 -10.58 5.11 37.73
N ASP A 71 -10.43 5.69 38.92
CA ASP A 71 -9.29 5.45 39.83
C ASP A 71 -9.65 4.36 40.86
N ASN A 72 -9.87 3.14 40.37
CA ASN A 72 -10.30 1.99 41.20
C ASN A 72 -9.32 0.80 41.17
N GLY A 73 -8.12 1.00 40.62
CA GLY A 73 -7.10 -0.03 40.48
C GLY A 73 -7.34 -1.06 39.36
N ASN A 74 -8.38 -0.89 38.53
CA ASN A 74 -8.63 -1.79 37.39
C ASN A 74 -7.71 -1.44 36.20
N ILE A 75 -6.54 -2.06 36.17
CA ILE A 75 -5.52 -1.84 35.15
C ILE A 75 -5.97 -2.32 33.77
N ASP A 76 -6.76 -3.40 33.68
CA ASP A 76 -7.23 -3.95 32.41
C ASP A 76 -8.22 -3.02 31.70
N ALA A 77 -9.13 -2.40 32.45
CA ALA A 77 -10.03 -1.39 31.94
C ALA A 77 -9.26 -0.17 31.43
N LEU A 78 -8.29 0.32 32.20
CA LEU A 78 -7.44 1.45 31.80
C LEU A 78 -6.64 1.13 30.53
N LYS A 79 -6.06 -0.06 30.43
CA LYS A 79 -5.33 -0.52 29.24
C LYS A 79 -6.23 -0.62 28.02
N SER A 80 -7.43 -1.17 28.18
CA SER A 80 -8.40 -1.31 27.09
C SER A 80 -8.87 0.05 26.58
N ASN A 81 -9.18 0.97 27.50
CA ASN A 81 -9.57 2.34 27.15
C ASN A 81 -8.42 3.09 26.48
N LEU A 82 -7.18 2.94 26.96
CA LEU A 82 -6.00 3.54 26.31
C LEU A 82 -5.80 3.02 24.88
N ALA A 83 -5.90 1.71 24.68
CA ALA A 83 -5.78 1.12 23.34
C ALA A 83 -6.88 1.65 22.39
N LEU A 84 -8.11 1.78 22.89
CA LEU A 84 -9.23 2.34 22.13
C LEU A 84 -9.03 3.83 21.81
N ALA A 85 -8.58 4.62 22.79
CA ALA A 85 -8.27 6.03 22.61
C ALA A 85 -7.20 6.26 21.53
N ILE A 86 -6.12 5.48 21.54
CA ILE A 86 -5.09 5.54 20.50
C ILE A 86 -5.67 5.16 19.14
N LYS A 87 -6.49 4.11 19.07
CA LYS A 87 -7.13 3.68 17.82
C LYS A 87 -8.03 4.77 17.24
N ASN A 88 -8.81 5.45 18.08
CA ASN A 88 -9.76 6.49 17.67
C ASN A 88 -9.06 7.83 17.34
N ALA A 89 -7.96 8.15 18.03
CA ALA A 89 -7.18 9.35 17.78
C ALA A 89 -6.40 9.30 16.45
N LEU A 90 -6.15 8.10 15.93
CA LEU A 90 -5.54 7.95 14.61
C LEU A 90 -6.58 8.23 13.52
N PRO A 91 -6.24 9.04 12.51
CA PRO A 91 -7.16 9.31 11.41
C PRO A 91 -7.50 8.01 10.70
N GLU A 92 -8.79 7.81 10.41
CA GLU A 92 -9.23 6.70 9.57
C GLU A 92 -8.58 6.84 8.19
N VAL A 93 -7.77 5.84 7.83
CA VAL A 93 -7.16 5.81 6.50
C VAL A 93 -8.16 5.18 5.53
N ARG A 94 -8.78 6.03 4.71
CA ARG A 94 -9.76 5.61 3.71
C ARG A 94 -9.08 5.12 2.45
N ASP A 95 -9.75 4.21 1.75
CA ASP A 95 -9.35 3.81 0.40
C ASP A 95 -9.43 5.02 -0.55
N ALA A 96 -8.49 5.10 -1.49
CA ALA A 96 -8.56 6.13 -2.52
C ALA A 96 -9.75 5.88 -3.47
N THR A 97 -10.28 6.97 -4.01
CA THR A 97 -11.30 6.96 -5.06
C THR A 97 -10.82 7.83 -6.24
N LEU A 98 -11.64 7.93 -7.28
CA LEU A 98 -11.35 8.82 -8.41
C LEU A 98 -11.42 10.31 -8.05
N THR A 99 -12.00 10.66 -6.89
CA THR A 99 -12.19 12.05 -6.46
C THR A 99 -11.57 12.38 -5.10
N GLU A 100 -11.28 11.37 -4.28
CA GLU A 100 -10.69 11.50 -2.96
C GLU A 100 -9.38 10.71 -2.86
N LYS A 101 -8.35 11.34 -2.30
CA LYS A 101 -7.06 10.67 -2.05
C LYS A 101 -7.20 9.68 -0.89
N GLY A 102 -6.48 8.56 -0.97
CA GLY A 102 -6.46 7.52 0.06
C GLY A 102 -5.38 6.48 -0.19
N ILE A 103 -5.46 5.33 0.48
CA ILE A 103 -4.57 4.18 0.25
C ILE A 103 -5.16 3.23 -0.80
N ILE A 104 -4.29 2.51 -1.52
CA ILE A 104 -4.68 1.54 -2.56
C ILE A 104 -3.80 0.30 -2.43
N GLN A 105 -4.37 -0.89 -2.61
CA GLN A 105 -3.61 -2.13 -2.73
C GLN A 105 -3.12 -2.33 -4.18
N LEU A 106 -1.86 -2.74 -4.33
CA LEU A 106 -1.27 -2.98 -5.64
C LEU A 106 -1.65 -4.37 -6.19
N SER A 107 -1.85 -4.47 -7.49
CA SER A 107 -2.11 -5.73 -8.20
C SER A 107 -1.14 -5.95 -9.35
N ASN A 108 -0.70 -7.20 -9.48
CA ASN A 108 0.11 -7.66 -10.60
C ASN A 108 -0.73 -8.29 -11.74
N ALA A 109 -2.05 -8.34 -11.61
CA ALA A 109 -2.93 -8.87 -12.65
C ALA A 109 -2.91 -7.94 -13.88
N THR A 110 -2.95 -8.55 -15.08
CA THR A 110 -2.94 -7.82 -16.36
C THR A 110 -4.30 -7.79 -17.05
N ASP A 111 -5.28 -8.48 -16.47
CA ASP A 111 -6.64 -8.67 -16.95
C ASP A 111 -7.69 -8.26 -15.89
N SER A 112 -7.26 -7.62 -14.81
CA SER A 112 -8.13 -7.19 -13.72
C SER A 112 -9.05 -6.05 -14.15
N THR A 113 -10.34 -6.19 -13.81
CA THR A 113 -11.37 -5.14 -13.96
C THR A 113 -11.60 -4.33 -12.67
N SER A 114 -10.82 -4.58 -11.61
CA SER A 114 -10.98 -3.88 -10.32
C SER A 114 -10.62 -2.40 -10.43
N GLU A 115 -11.53 -1.54 -9.96
CA GLU A 115 -11.29 -0.09 -9.79
C GLU A 115 -10.69 0.27 -8.42
N ARG A 116 -10.50 -0.72 -7.53
CA ARG A 116 -9.96 -0.53 -6.17
C ARG A 116 -8.50 -0.93 -6.03
N LEU A 117 -7.87 -1.41 -7.09
CA LEU A 117 -6.49 -1.87 -7.09
C LEU A 117 -5.68 -1.08 -8.12
N ALA A 118 -4.46 -0.70 -7.77
CA ALA A 118 -3.56 -0.03 -8.70
C ALA A 118 -2.64 -1.05 -9.39
N ALA A 119 -2.46 -0.91 -10.70
CA ALA A 119 -1.54 -1.75 -11.47
C ALA A 119 -0.08 -1.48 -11.07
N THR A 120 0.72 -2.53 -10.94
CA THR A 120 2.18 -2.40 -10.75
C THR A 120 2.90 -2.14 -12.07
N PRO A 121 4.12 -1.57 -12.05
CA PRO A 121 4.98 -1.50 -13.24
C PRO A 121 5.23 -2.87 -13.90
N ARG A 122 5.21 -3.95 -13.11
CA ARG A 122 5.35 -5.32 -13.61
C ARG A 122 4.15 -5.73 -14.47
N ALA A 123 2.93 -5.47 -14.03
CA ALA A 123 1.72 -5.75 -14.80
C ALA A 123 1.70 -4.95 -16.11
N VAL A 124 2.01 -3.65 -16.03
CA VAL A 124 2.07 -2.76 -17.20
C VAL A 124 3.13 -3.25 -18.19
N LYS A 125 4.33 -3.60 -17.72
CA LYS A 125 5.40 -4.11 -18.57
C LYS A 125 5.00 -5.42 -19.26
N TYR A 126 4.39 -6.36 -18.53
CA TYR A 126 3.96 -7.62 -19.12
C TYR A 126 2.92 -7.41 -20.22
N ALA A 127 1.91 -6.58 -19.98
CA ALA A 127 0.91 -6.24 -20.99
C ALA A 127 1.55 -5.55 -22.22
N TYR A 128 2.51 -4.66 -21.99
CA TYR A 128 3.26 -3.98 -23.05
C TYR A 128 4.11 -4.94 -23.89
N ASP A 129 4.82 -5.87 -23.24
CA ASP A 129 5.62 -6.88 -23.92
C ASP A 129 4.74 -7.80 -24.79
N LEU A 130 3.60 -8.24 -24.26
CA LEU A 130 2.61 -9.04 -25.00
C LEU A 130 2.07 -8.29 -26.23
N ALA A 131 1.76 -7.00 -26.08
CA ALA A 131 1.33 -6.14 -27.18
C ALA A 131 2.42 -6.00 -28.27
N ASN A 132 3.69 -5.83 -27.89
CA ASN A 132 4.80 -5.78 -28.84
C ASN A 132 4.99 -7.10 -29.58
N THR A 133 4.87 -8.25 -28.89
CA THR A 133 4.91 -9.57 -29.53
C THR A 133 3.81 -9.70 -30.58
N ALA A 134 2.58 -9.27 -30.27
CA ALA A 134 1.48 -9.29 -31.23
C ALA A 134 1.73 -8.38 -32.45
N ASN A 135 2.24 -7.17 -32.22
CA ASN A 135 2.57 -6.22 -33.28
C ASN A 135 3.68 -6.76 -34.22
N ASN A 136 4.73 -7.34 -33.66
CA ASN A 136 5.80 -7.98 -34.44
C ASN A 136 5.27 -9.18 -35.23
N ASN A 137 4.38 -9.98 -34.64
CA ASN A 137 3.75 -11.11 -35.33
C ASN A 137 2.92 -10.63 -36.54
N ALA A 138 2.17 -9.53 -36.39
CA ALA A 138 1.41 -8.94 -37.49
C ALA A 138 2.33 -8.38 -38.61
N ASN A 139 3.40 -7.67 -38.24
CA ASN A 139 4.33 -7.05 -39.20
C ASN A 139 5.20 -8.07 -39.97
N THR A 140 5.26 -9.33 -39.51
CA THR A 140 5.94 -10.41 -40.23
C THR A 140 5.03 -11.18 -41.18
N LYS A 141 3.73 -10.84 -41.26
CA LYS A 141 2.79 -11.45 -42.22
C LYS A 141 2.74 -10.63 -43.51
N LEU A 142 2.36 -11.31 -44.59
CA LEU A 142 2.12 -10.67 -45.88
C LEU A 142 0.96 -9.69 -45.80
N ALA A 143 1.19 -8.47 -46.28
CA ALA A 143 0.20 -7.40 -46.35
C ALA A 143 -0.77 -7.64 -47.51
N LYS A 144 -2.07 -7.71 -47.19
CA LYS A 144 -3.13 -7.94 -48.19
C LYS A 144 -3.12 -6.89 -49.29
N SER A 145 -2.87 -5.62 -48.95
CA SER A 145 -2.80 -4.50 -49.89
C SER A 145 -1.65 -4.61 -50.89
N GLN A 146 -0.61 -5.40 -50.58
CA GLN A 146 0.54 -5.59 -51.46
C GLN A 146 0.35 -6.73 -52.46
N ASN A 147 -0.73 -7.51 -52.36
CA ASN A 147 -1.03 -8.61 -53.28
C ASN A 147 0.18 -9.54 -53.55
N GLY A 148 0.97 -9.84 -52.50
CA GLY A 148 2.15 -10.72 -52.59
C GLY A 148 3.42 -10.05 -53.11
N ALA A 149 3.45 -8.73 -53.31
CA ALA A 149 4.68 -8.01 -53.66
C ALA A 149 5.78 -8.16 -52.59
N ASP A 150 5.38 -8.32 -51.32
CA ASP A 150 6.19 -8.46 -50.12
C ASP A 150 6.59 -9.90 -49.77
N ILE A 151 6.35 -10.87 -50.67
CA ILE A 151 6.87 -12.22 -50.52
C ILE A 151 8.41 -12.19 -50.60
N PRO A 152 9.14 -12.61 -49.55
CA PRO A 152 10.61 -12.52 -49.54
C PRO A 152 11.29 -13.38 -50.60
N ASP A 153 10.78 -14.60 -50.83
CA ASP A 153 11.25 -15.51 -51.89
C ASP A 153 10.07 -16.04 -52.71
N LYS A 154 9.84 -15.40 -53.86
CA LYS A 154 8.74 -15.74 -54.77
C LYS A 154 8.94 -17.10 -55.43
N ASN A 155 10.18 -17.51 -55.71
CA ASN A 155 10.47 -18.79 -56.36
C ASN A 155 10.20 -19.95 -55.40
N ALA A 156 10.67 -19.84 -54.15
CA ALA A 156 10.35 -20.83 -53.12
C ALA A 156 8.85 -20.88 -52.83
N PHE A 157 8.16 -19.73 -52.79
CA PHE A 157 6.71 -19.67 -52.63
C PHE A 157 5.96 -20.42 -53.73
N VAL A 158 6.30 -20.21 -55.01
CA VAL A 158 5.71 -20.93 -56.17
C VAL A 158 5.97 -22.44 -56.09
N LYS A 159 7.20 -22.86 -55.71
CA LYS A 159 7.54 -24.27 -55.50
C LYS A 159 6.72 -24.90 -54.37
N ASN A 160 6.51 -24.18 -53.26
CA ASN A 160 5.71 -24.64 -52.12
C ASN A 160 4.22 -24.81 -52.48
N LEU A 161 3.73 -24.05 -53.47
CA LEU A 161 2.38 -24.23 -54.04
C LEU A 161 2.27 -25.45 -54.98
N GLY A 162 3.37 -26.14 -55.28
CA GLY A 162 3.39 -27.29 -56.19
C GLY A 162 3.52 -26.91 -57.67
N PHE A 163 3.80 -25.65 -57.98
CA PHE A 163 4.09 -25.23 -59.35
C PHE A 163 5.59 -25.39 -59.63
N GLN A 164 5.95 -26.32 -60.51
CA GLN A 164 7.30 -26.39 -61.08
C GLN A 164 7.28 -25.67 -62.42
N GLY A 165 8.13 -24.66 -62.58
CA GLY A 165 8.30 -23.98 -63.87
C GLY A 165 8.78 -24.97 -64.94
N PRO A 166 8.47 -24.73 -66.22
CA PRO A 166 8.97 -25.57 -67.30
C PRO A 166 10.51 -25.60 -67.28
N ALA A 167 11.09 -26.77 -67.60
CA ALA A 167 12.54 -26.93 -67.66
C ALA A 167 13.17 -25.92 -68.67
N PRO A 168 14.43 -25.49 -68.46
CA PRO A 168 15.10 -24.56 -69.38
C PRO A 168 15.09 -25.12 -70.81
N GLY A 169 14.40 -24.44 -71.73
CA GLY A 169 14.31 -24.81 -73.15
C GLY A 169 12.98 -25.42 -73.61
N GLN A 170 11.98 -25.59 -72.74
CA GLN A 170 10.62 -25.94 -73.18
C GLN A 170 9.75 -24.69 -73.40
N PRO A 171 8.97 -24.62 -74.50
CA PRO A 171 7.98 -23.55 -74.69
C PRO A 171 6.96 -23.60 -73.54
N ALA A 172 6.45 -22.44 -73.12
CA ALA A 172 5.49 -22.31 -72.03
C ALA A 172 4.23 -23.15 -72.30
N SER A 173 4.23 -24.41 -71.86
CA SER A 173 3.03 -25.21 -71.75
C SER A 173 2.38 -24.92 -70.40
N ALA A 174 1.04 -24.95 -70.39
CA ALA A 174 0.24 -24.69 -69.20
C ALA A 174 0.76 -25.51 -68.01
N ALA A 175 0.98 -24.83 -66.88
CA ALA A 175 1.46 -25.45 -65.64
C ALA A 175 0.62 -26.69 -65.31
N GLN A 176 1.23 -27.88 -65.37
CA GLN A 176 0.57 -29.10 -64.94
C GLN A 176 0.55 -29.13 -63.41
N ALA A 177 -0.60 -28.82 -62.83
CA ALA A 177 -0.88 -29.17 -61.45
C ALA A 177 -0.94 -30.69 -61.35
N SER A 178 0.11 -31.33 -60.83
CA SER A 178 0.07 -32.74 -60.45
C SER A 178 -0.87 -32.87 -59.25
N CYS A 179 -2.16 -33.11 -59.53
CA CYS A 179 -3.11 -33.54 -58.52
C CYS A 179 -2.63 -34.88 -57.93
N PRO A 180 -2.57 -35.04 -56.60
CA PRO A 180 -2.27 -36.34 -56.01
C PRO A 180 -3.37 -37.32 -56.43
N ALA A 181 -3.00 -38.41 -57.09
CA ALA A 181 -3.93 -39.49 -57.39
C ALA A 181 -4.47 -40.06 -56.07
N ALA A 182 -5.77 -39.94 -55.83
CA ALA A 182 -6.43 -40.63 -54.75
C ALA A 182 -6.33 -42.14 -55.00
N THR A 183 -5.39 -42.82 -54.33
CA THR A 183 -5.36 -44.26 -54.26
C THR A 183 -6.51 -44.70 -53.35
N GLY A 184 -7.69 -44.90 -53.95
CA GLY A 184 -8.77 -45.66 -53.35
C GLY A 184 -8.38 -47.13 -53.32
N SER A 185 -8.04 -47.65 -52.15
CA SER A 185 -8.09 -49.07 -51.86
C SER A 185 -9.56 -49.50 -51.84
N GLN A 186 -9.90 -50.48 -52.67
CA GLN A 186 -11.14 -51.25 -52.52
C GLN A 186 -11.10 -52.10 -51.26
#